data_AF-A0A9E5TLQ5-F1
#
_entry.id   AF-A0A9E5TLQ5-F1
#
_cell.length_a   1.000
_cell.length_b   1.000
_cell.length_c   1.000
_cell.angle_alpha   90.00
_cell.angle_beta   90.00
_cell.angle_gamma   90.00
#
_symmetry.space_group_name_H-M   'P 1'
#
loop_
_entity.id
_entity.type
_entity.pdbx_description
1 polymer ?
#
loop_
_entity_poly.entity_id
_entity_poly.type
_entity_poly.pdbx_seq_one_letter_code
_entity_poly.pdbx_strand_id
1 'polypeptide(L)'
;MDPVHVGFGGIVAANRILAILDPNSQPVRRMVRRAKKEGTAIDMTYGRKTRTVIILDTGHIVTAAIQPETIVGRLRQPYKGTLAERE
;
A
#
# COMPACT_ATOMS: atom_id res chain seq x y z
N MET A 1 -1.97 15.54 -4.76
CA MET A 1 -1.60 14.14 -4.48
C MET A 1 -2.80 13.52 -3.79
N ASP A 2 -3.35 12.45 -4.35
CA ASP A 2 -4.48 11.75 -3.72
C ASP A 2 -3.92 10.72 -2.73
N PRO A 3 -4.11 10.92 -1.41
CA PRO A 3 -3.64 9.96 -0.42
C PRO A 3 -4.58 8.76 -0.35
N VAL A 4 -4.01 7.56 -0.24
CA VAL A 4 -4.78 6.36 0.12
C VAL A 4 -4.24 5.75 1.39
N HIS A 5 -5.12 5.55 2.37
CA HIS A 5 -4.78 4.82 3.59
C HIS A 5 -4.59 3.34 3.28
N VAL A 6 -3.45 2.79 3.68
CA VAL A 6 -3.12 1.36 3.57
C VAL A 6 -3.16 0.63 4.92
N GLY A 7 -3.52 1.36 5.99
CA GLY A 7 -3.81 0.84 7.33
C GLY A 7 -2.85 1.39 8.39
N PHE A 8 -3.34 1.45 9.65
CA PHE A 8 -2.54 1.77 10.84
C PHE A 8 -1.75 3.09 10.78
N GLY A 9 -2.25 4.09 10.06
CA GLY A 9 -1.56 5.37 9.85
C GLY A 9 -0.66 5.40 8.61
N GLY A 10 -0.47 4.28 7.92
CA GLY A 10 0.19 4.21 6.63
C GLY A 10 -0.63 4.86 5.52
N ILE A 11 0.00 5.78 4.79
CA ILE A 11 -0.57 6.49 3.65
C ILE A 11 0.41 6.35 2.49
N VAL A 12 -0.11 6.08 1.30
CA VAL A 12 0.68 6.10 0.06
C VAL A 12 0.03 7.03 -0.96
N ALA A 13 0.83 7.56 -1.88
CA ALA A 13 0.33 8.34 -3.01
C ALA A 13 -0.39 7.41 -4.00
N ALA A 14 -1.71 7.57 -4.14
CA ALA A 14 -2.52 6.73 -5.03
C ALA A 14 -1.98 6.73 -6.47
N ASN A 15 -1.57 7.90 -6.96
CA ASN A 15 -1.04 8.09 -8.31
C ASN A 15 0.35 7.46 -8.56
N ARG A 16 0.98 6.88 -7.52
CA ARG A 16 2.29 6.23 -7.60
C ARG A 16 2.19 4.70 -7.44
N ILE A 17 0.99 4.17 -7.22
CA ILE A 17 0.76 2.72 -7.16
C ILE A 17 0.75 2.16 -8.59
N LEU A 18 1.66 1.24 -8.88
CA LEU A 18 1.65 0.48 -10.13
C LEU A 18 0.83 -0.80 -10.03
N ALA A 19 0.93 -1.50 -8.90
CA ALA A 19 0.25 -2.77 -8.71
C ALA A 19 -0.06 -3.05 -7.24
N ILE A 20 -1.14 -3.82 -7.01
CA ILE A 20 -1.55 -4.34 -5.71
C ILE A 20 -1.64 -5.86 -5.84
N LEU A 21 -0.93 -6.58 -4.99
CA LEU A 21 -0.76 -8.03 -5.07
C LEU A 21 -1.09 -8.71 -3.74
N ASP A 22 -1.60 -9.94 -3.84
CA ASP A 22 -1.73 -10.85 -2.71
C ASP A 22 -0.34 -11.44 -2.31
N PRO A 23 0.01 -11.48 -1.01
CA PRO A 23 1.32 -11.90 -0.54
C PRO A 23 1.54 -13.41 -0.54
N ASN A 24 0.54 -14.25 -0.82
CA ASN A 24 0.62 -15.69 -0.63
C ASN A 24 1.38 -16.40 -1.76
N SER A 25 1.51 -15.78 -2.94
CA SER A 25 2.24 -16.40 -4.06
C SER A 25 3.75 -16.46 -3.78
N GLN A 26 4.38 -17.59 -4.15
CA GLN A 26 5.82 -17.77 -3.99
C GLN A 26 6.66 -16.68 -4.71
N PRO A 27 6.33 -16.25 -5.94
CA PRO A 27 7.03 -15.15 -6.60
C PRO A 27 6.95 -13.83 -5.84
N VAL A 28 5.76 -13.47 -5.31
CA VAL A 28 5.59 -12.24 -4.52
C VAL A 28 6.40 -12.29 -3.22
N ARG A 29 6.41 -13.44 -2.53
CA ARG A 29 7.24 -13.62 -1.33
C ARG A 29 8.74 -13.48 -1.63
N ARG A 30 9.21 -14.00 -2.78
CA ARG A 30 10.59 -13.80 -3.24
C ARG A 30 10.88 -12.33 -3.51
N MET A 31 9.96 -11.63 -4.18
CA MET A 31 10.08 -10.21 -4.49
C MET A 31 10.20 -9.35 -3.23
N VAL A 32 9.33 -9.57 -2.24
CA VAL A 32 9.38 -8.85 -0.95
C VAL A 32 10.70 -9.11 -0.21
N ARG A 33 11.17 -10.37 -0.18
CA ARG A 33 12.46 -10.71 0.45
C ARG A 33 13.63 -9.99 -0.23
N ARG A 34 13.61 -9.90 -1.56
CA ARG A 34 14.62 -9.16 -2.32
C ARG A 34 14.61 -7.68 -1.96
N ALA A 35 13.44 -7.04 -1.97
CA ALA A 35 13.31 -5.63 -1.60
C ALA A 35 13.76 -5.35 -0.15
N LYS A 36 13.50 -6.27 0.79
CA LYS A 36 14.03 -6.18 2.17
C LYS A 36 15.56 -6.23 2.21
N LYS A 37 16.18 -7.10 1.40
CA LYS A 37 17.65 -7.20 1.30
C LYS A 37 18.27 -5.96 0.65
N GLU A 38 17.57 -5.36 -0.31
CA GLU A 38 18.01 -4.17 -1.06
C GLU A 38 17.67 -2.85 -0.36
N GLY A 39 16.96 -2.88 0.77
CA GLY A 39 16.53 -1.67 1.49
C GLY A 39 15.38 -0.91 0.82
N THR A 40 14.71 -1.49 -0.17
CA THR A 40 13.60 -0.88 -0.92
C THR A 40 12.22 -1.35 -0.46
N ALA A 41 12.15 -2.19 0.57
CA ALA A 41 10.90 -2.59 1.21
C ALA A 41 10.51 -1.61 2.33
N ILE A 42 9.27 -1.14 2.30
CA ILE A 42 8.67 -0.27 3.31
C ILE A 42 7.62 -1.10 4.06
N ASP A 43 7.84 -1.33 5.35
CA ASP A 43 6.91 -2.10 6.17
C ASP A 43 5.84 -1.20 6.81
N MET A 44 4.61 -1.29 6.30
CA MET A 44 3.42 -0.64 6.85
C MET A 44 2.45 -1.65 7.50
N THR A 45 2.96 -2.81 7.94
CA THR A 45 2.14 -3.82 8.64
C THR A 45 1.99 -3.54 10.13
N TYR A 46 2.88 -2.74 10.72
CA TYR A 46 2.93 -2.47 12.16
C TYR A 46 2.94 -3.78 12.99
N GLY A 47 3.80 -4.73 12.60
CA GLY A 47 3.98 -6.03 13.28
C GLY A 47 2.88 -7.05 13.02
N ARG A 48 1.88 -6.73 12.18
CA ARG A 48 0.79 -7.66 11.83
C ARG A 48 1.15 -8.49 10.61
N LYS A 49 0.38 -9.56 10.37
CA LYS A 49 0.51 -10.39 9.18
C LYS A 49 0.33 -9.53 7.91
N THR A 50 1.29 -9.58 6.99
CA THR A 50 1.15 -8.99 5.66
C THR A 50 -0.05 -9.60 4.95
N ARG A 51 -0.97 -8.74 4.50
CA ARG A 51 -2.15 -9.10 3.72
C ARG A 51 -2.13 -8.54 2.31
N THR A 52 -1.31 -7.52 2.06
CA THR A 52 -1.14 -6.92 0.74
C THR A 52 0.31 -6.52 0.49
N VAL A 53 0.73 -6.61 -0.77
CA VAL A 53 1.96 -6.06 -1.29
C VAL A 53 1.61 -5.01 -2.35
N ILE A 54 2.15 -3.80 -2.22
CA ILE A 54 1.93 -2.70 -3.16
C ILE A 54 3.28 -2.40 -3.82
N ILE A 55 3.28 -2.31 -5.15
CA ILE A 55 4.44 -1.91 -5.94
C ILE A 55 4.27 -0.44 -6.31
N LEU A 56 5.25 0.37 -5.96
CA LEU A 56 5.31 1.77 -6.35
C LEU A 56 6.08 1.93 -7.68
N ASP A 57 5.87 3.04 -8.35
CA ASP A 57 6.53 3.41 -9.62
C ASP A 57 8.06 3.51 -9.52
N THR A 58 8.56 3.86 -8.35
CA THR A 58 9.99 3.87 -8.01
C THR A 58 10.59 2.48 -7.79
N GLY A 59 9.79 1.41 -7.88
CA GLY A 59 10.23 0.03 -7.59
C GLY A 59 10.23 -0.34 -6.10
N HIS A 60 9.91 0.60 -5.20
CA HIS A 60 9.72 0.31 -3.79
C HIS A 60 8.53 -0.63 -3.57
N ILE A 61 8.66 -1.50 -2.57
CA ILE A 61 7.64 -2.47 -2.20
C ILE A 61 7.09 -2.12 -0.83
N VAL A 62 5.80 -1.78 -0.76
CA VAL A 62 5.11 -1.51 0.49
C VAL A 62 4.36 -2.76 0.93
N THR A 63 4.59 -3.25 2.15
CA THR A 63 3.79 -4.32 2.75
C THR A 63 2.76 -3.76 3.71
N ALA A 64 1.50 -4.19 3.60
CA ALA A 64 0.41 -3.71 4.43
C ALA A 64 -0.38 -4.86 5.06
N ALA A 65 -1.01 -4.59 6.21
CA ALA A 65 -1.82 -5.57 6.95
C ALA A 65 -3.33 -5.48 6.66
N ILE A 66 -3.72 -4.64 5.69
CA ILE A 66 -5.08 -4.52 5.16
C ILE A 66 -5.23 -5.38 3.91
N GLN A 67 -6.44 -5.87 3.63
CA GLN A 67 -6.74 -6.68 2.45
C GLN A 67 -6.66 -5.86 1.14
N PRO A 68 -6.24 -6.47 0.02
CA PRO A 68 -6.10 -5.77 -1.27
C PRO A 68 -7.39 -5.08 -1.71
N GLU A 69 -8.53 -5.75 -1.53
CA GLU A 69 -9.85 -5.28 -1.95
C GLU A 69 -10.27 -4.01 -1.22
N THR A 70 -9.88 -3.87 0.06
CA THR A 70 -10.13 -2.66 0.84
C THR A 70 -9.33 -1.47 0.27
N ILE A 71 -8.10 -1.70 -0.17
CA ILE A 71 -7.25 -0.64 -0.74
C ILE A 71 -7.80 -0.22 -2.11
N VAL A 72 -8.18 -1.18 -2.95
CA VAL A 72 -8.85 -0.89 -4.24
C VAL A 72 -10.15 -0.13 -4.04
N GLY A 73 -10.96 -0.50 -3.04
CA GLY A 73 -12.18 0.22 -2.68
C GLY A 73 -11.91 1.68 -2.31
N ARG A 74 -10.84 1.95 -1.56
CA ARG A 74 -10.41 3.31 -1.21
C ARG A 74 -9.90 4.10 -2.42
N LEU A 75 -9.18 3.47 -3.33
CA LEU A 75 -8.70 4.11 -4.57
C LEU A 75 -9.83 4.56 -5.48
N ARG A 76 -10.96 3.87 -5.47
CA ARG A 76 -12.16 4.24 -6.25
C ARG A 76 -12.95 5.38 -5.63
N GLN A 77 -12.68 5.73 -4.37
CA GLN A 77 -13.31 6.86 -3.71
C GLN A 77 -12.38 8.07 -3.85
N PRO A 78 -12.77 9.12 -4.59
CA PRO A 78 -11.98 10.35 -4.61
C PRO A 78 -11.84 10.84 -3.16
N TYR A 79 -10.61 11.21 -2.79
CA TYR A 79 -10.34 11.78 -1.47
C TYR A 79 -11.19 13.04 -1.32
N LYS A 80 -12.29 12.96 -0.57
CA LYS A 80 -13.07 14.10 -0.14
C LYS A 80 -12.27 14.79 0.95
N GLY A 81 -11.26 15.56 0.54
CA GLY A 81 -10.62 16.51 1.43
C GLY A 81 -11.70 17.39 2.05
N THR A 82 -11.52 17.68 3.33
CA THR A 82 -12.41 18.44 4.22
C THR A 82 -12.68 19.86 3.70
N LEU A 83 -13.41 19.98 2.59
CA LEU A 83 -14.02 21.22 2.11
C LEU A 83 -15.44 21.39 2.67
N ALA A 84 -15.84 20.54 3.63
CA ALA A 84 -17.11 20.63 4.33
C ALA A 84 -17.01 21.26 5.74
N GLU A 85 -15.85 21.81 6.14
CA GLU A 85 -15.66 22.43 7.46
C GLU A 85 -15.36 23.94 7.42
N ARG A 86 -15.79 24.66 6.39
CA ARG A 86 -15.83 26.14 6.42
C ARG A 86 -17.06 26.69 5.71
N GLU A 87 -18.24 26.45 6.28
CA GLU A 87 -19.36 27.39 6.24
C GLU A 87 -19.83 27.64 7.67
#